data_AF-A0A161H3D3-F1
#
_entry.id   AF-A0A161H3D3-F1
#
_cell.length_a   1.000
_cell.length_b   1.000
_cell.length_c   1.000
_cell.angle_alpha   90.00
_cell.angle_beta   90.00
_cell.angle_gamma   90.00
#
_symmetry.space_group_name_H-M   'P 1'
#
loop_
_entity.id
_entity.type
_entity.pdbx_description
1 polymer ?
#
loop_
_entity_poly.entity_id
_entity_poly.type
_entity_poly.pdbx_seq_one_letter_code
_entity_poly.pdbx_strand_id
1 'polypeptide(L)'
;MWIVFAAKFWREIIIGFLAFLLVICLAVLNHKTGQLKEAEQKCQSQIQEIERKNLKALAEKQNQINKVSADYERVKAEQSTKVETVTREVQKIVERPVYKSSCIDDDGMQQLNELIKAGNTS
;
A
#
# COMPACT_ATOMS: atom_id res chain seq x y z
N MET A 1 72.97 -45.79 -23.73
CA MET A 1 73.04 -44.49 -24.46
C MET A 1 71.98 -43.49 -24.02
N TRP A 2 70.72 -43.89 -23.77
CA TRP A 2 69.66 -43.02 -23.23
C TRP A 2 69.97 -42.36 -21.87
N ILE A 3 70.64 -43.09 -20.97
CA ILE A 3 70.98 -42.63 -19.61
C ILE A 3 71.91 -41.40 -19.64
N VAL A 4 72.84 -41.34 -20.60
CA VAL A 4 73.79 -40.22 -20.74
C VAL A 4 73.07 -38.98 -21.29
N PHE A 5 72.11 -39.18 -22.19
CA PHE A 5 71.27 -38.12 -22.75
C PHE A 5 70.31 -37.55 -21.70
N ALA A 6 69.67 -38.42 -20.91
CA ALA A 6 68.81 -38.05 -19.80
C ALA A 6 69.56 -37.28 -18.70
N ALA A 7 70.79 -37.68 -18.36
CA ALA A 7 71.62 -36.97 -17.39
C ALA A 7 72.06 -35.56 -17.87
N LYS A 8 72.27 -35.39 -19.18
CA LYS A 8 72.66 -34.10 -19.78
C LYS A 8 71.49 -33.11 -19.90
N PHE A 9 70.28 -33.59 -20.16
CA PHE A 9 69.08 -32.77 -20.37
C PHE A 9 68.03 -32.88 -19.25
N TRP A 10 68.41 -33.38 -18.07
CA TRP A 10 67.49 -33.65 -16.96
C TRP A 10 66.68 -32.43 -16.51
N ARG A 11 67.28 -31.23 -16.54
CA ARG A 11 66.60 -29.95 -16.22
C ARG A 11 65.46 -29.64 -17.18
N GLU A 12 65.68 -29.76 -18.49
CA GLU A 12 64.65 -29.47 -19.50
C GLU A 12 63.51 -30.49 -19.48
N ILE A 13 63.82 -31.75 -19.18
CA ILE A 13 62.80 -32.80 -19.00
C ILE A 13 61.90 -32.48 -17.80
N ILE A 14 62.48 -32.05 -16.68
CA ILE A 14 61.71 -31.64 -15.49
C ILE A 14 60.85 -30.41 -15.79
N ILE A 15 61.42 -29.39 -16.46
CA ILE A 15 60.68 -28.18 -16.82
C ILE A 15 59.52 -28.51 -17.75
N GLY A 16 59.73 -29.37 -18.76
CA GLY A 16 58.67 -29.82 -19.66
C GLY A 16 57.55 -30.57 -18.93
N PHE A 17 57.90 -31.46 -18.00
CA PHE A 17 56.92 -32.16 -17.17
C PHE A 17 56.14 -31.22 -16.26
N LEU A 18 56.81 -30.25 -15.62
CA LEU A 18 56.16 -29.24 -14.78
C LEU A 18 55.22 -28.35 -15.59
N ALA A 19 55.64 -27.90 -16.77
CA ALA A 19 54.81 -27.12 -17.68
C ALA A 19 53.57 -27.91 -18.12
N PHE A 20 53.73 -29.19 -18.46
CA PHE A 20 52.62 -30.07 -18.83
C PHE A 20 51.63 -30.26 -17.67
N LEU A 21 52.16 -30.50 -16.46
CA LEU A 21 51.33 -30.62 -15.25
C LEU A 21 50.57 -29.32 -14.96
N LEU A 22 51.20 -28.17 -15.15
CA LEU A 22 50.57 -26.85 -15.01
C LEU A 22 49.40 -26.67 -15.98
N VAL A 23 49.58 -27.05 -17.26
CA VAL A 23 48.52 -26.96 -18.28
C VAL A 23 47.32 -27.84 -17.90
N ILE A 24 47.56 -29.07 -17.40
CA ILE A 24 46.49 -29.94 -16.91
C ILE A 24 45.76 -29.30 -15.73
N CYS A 25 46.48 -28.74 -14.76
CA CYS A 25 45.87 -28.06 -13.62
C CYS A 25 44.97 -26.89 -14.09
N LEU A 26 45.46 -26.04 -14.99
CA LEU A 26 44.70 -24.92 -15.54
C LEU A 26 43.45 -25.38 -16.30
N ALA A 27 43.53 -26.48 -17.07
CA ALA A 27 42.38 -27.04 -17.76
C ALA A 27 41.30 -27.52 -16.79
N VAL A 28 41.68 -28.23 -15.71
CA VAL A 28 40.75 -28.69 -14.67
C VAL A 28 40.12 -27.51 -13.92
N LEU A 29 40.90 -26.49 -13.58
CA LEU A 29 40.41 -25.25 -12.95
C LEU A 29 39.40 -24.52 -13.83
N ASN A 30 39.68 -24.37 -15.12
CA ASN A 30 38.77 -23.73 -16.08
C ASN A 30 37.47 -24.52 -16.24
N HIS A 31 37.55 -25.84 -16.30
CA HIS A 31 36.36 -26.69 -16.44
C HIS A 31 35.42 -26.56 -15.22
N LYS A 32 35.97 -26.62 -13.99
CA LYS A 32 35.19 -26.42 -12.76
C LYS A 32 34.62 -25.01 -12.65
N THR A 33 35.41 -24.01 -13.02
CA THR A 33 34.98 -22.60 -13.01
C THR A 33 33.85 -22.36 -14.01
N GLY A 34 33.89 -23.00 -15.18
CA GLY A 34 32.81 -22.95 -16.17
C GLY A 34 31.49 -23.49 -15.63
N GLN A 35 31.52 -24.67 -15.00
CA GLN A 35 30.32 -25.27 -14.37
C GLN A 35 29.73 -24.38 -13.27
N LEU A 36 30.58 -23.78 -12.43
CA LEU A 36 30.14 -22.86 -11.39
C LEU A 36 29.47 -21.61 -11.97
N LYS A 37 30.05 -21.01 -13.01
CA LYS A 37 29.46 -19.84 -13.69
C LYS A 37 28.12 -20.15 -14.33
N GLU A 38 27.98 -21.32 -14.96
CA GLU A 38 26.72 -21.75 -15.55
C GLU A 38 25.63 -21.96 -14.49
N ALA A 39 25.98 -22.60 -13.37
CA ALA A 39 25.07 -22.78 -12.24
C ALA A 39 24.67 -21.44 -11.60
N GLU A 40 25.61 -20.52 -11.42
CA GLU A 40 25.35 -19.18 -10.90
C GLU A 40 24.45 -18.37 -11.84
N GLN A 41 24.72 -18.39 -13.15
CA GLN A 41 23.92 -17.69 -14.14
C GLN A 41 22.48 -18.21 -14.18
N LYS A 42 22.28 -19.53 -14.05
CA LYS A 42 20.95 -20.15 -13.96
C LYS A 42 20.22 -19.82 -12.66
N CYS A 43 20.95 -19.62 -11.55
CA CYS A 43 20.38 -19.18 -10.29
C CYS A 43 19.96 -17.70 -10.37
N GLN A 44 20.84 -16.83 -10.85
CA GLN A 44 20.56 -15.40 -10.99
C GLN A 44 19.39 -15.12 -11.93
N SER A 45 19.28 -15.84 -13.05
CA SER A 45 18.16 -15.67 -13.98
C SER A 45 16.82 -16.03 -13.34
N GLN A 46 16.77 -17.11 -12.55
CA GLN A 46 15.57 -17.50 -11.81
C GLN A 46 15.21 -16.48 -10.73
N ILE A 47 16.19 -15.97 -9.98
CA ILE A 47 15.96 -14.93 -8.97
C ILE A 47 15.37 -13.68 -9.62
N GLN A 48 15.96 -13.21 -10.72
CA GLN A 48 15.44 -12.05 -11.45
C GLN A 48 14.02 -12.27 -11.99
N GLU A 49 13.70 -13.48 -12.46
CA GLU A 49 12.36 -13.79 -12.92
C GLU A 49 11.34 -13.77 -11.78
N ILE A 50 11.69 -14.34 -10.62
CA ILE A 50 10.85 -14.32 -9.41
C ILE A 50 10.66 -12.88 -8.92
N GLU A 51 11.73 -12.09 -8.87
CA GLU A 51 11.68 -10.68 -8.47
C GLU A 51 10.78 -9.87 -9.40
N ARG A 52 10.92 -10.02 -10.72
CA ARG A 52 10.05 -9.37 -11.71
C ARG A 52 8.59 -9.79 -11.55
N LYS A 53 8.30 -11.06 -11.28
CA LYS A 53 6.93 -11.55 -11.03
C LYS A 53 6.35 -10.93 -9.75
N ASN A 54 7.13 -10.88 -8.68
CA ASN A 54 6.71 -10.26 -7.43
C ASN A 54 6.46 -8.75 -7.59
N LEU A 55 7.36 -8.02 -8.25
CA LEU A 55 7.19 -6.59 -8.52
C LEU A 55 5.96 -6.31 -9.38
N LYS A 56 5.70 -7.14 -10.41
CA LYS A 56 4.47 -7.03 -11.21
C LYS A 56 3.22 -7.30 -10.39
N ALA A 57 3.22 -8.35 -9.58
CA ALA A 57 2.09 -8.67 -8.71
C ALA A 57 1.83 -7.56 -7.67
N LEU A 58 2.90 -7.00 -7.10
CA LEU A 58 2.81 -5.87 -6.16
C LEU A 58 2.25 -4.62 -6.85
N ALA A 59 2.73 -4.29 -8.05
CA ALA A 59 2.23 -3.15 -8.82
C ALA A 59 0.75 -3.34 -9.21
N GLU A 60 0.34 -4.55 -9.59
CA GLU A 60 -1.05 -4.85 -9.92
C GLU A 60 -1.96 -4.71 -8.69
N LYS A 61 -1.53 -5.23 -7.53
CA LYS A 61 -2.26 -5.06 -6.26
C LYS A 61 -2.35 -3.59 -5.85
N GLN A 62 -1.25 -2.84 -5.98
CA GLN A 62 -1.27 -1.41 -5.69
C GLN A 62 -2.21 -0.65 -6.64
N ASN A 63 -2.24 -1.01 -7.93
CA ASN A 63 -3.16 -0.41 -8.89
C ASN A 63 -4.63 -0.73 -8.55
N GLN A 64 -4.93 -1.97 -8.14
CA GLN A 64 -6.27 -2.33 -7.67
C GLN A 64 -6.68 -1.53 -6.43
N ILE A 65 -5.79 -1.40 -5.44
CA ILE A 65 -6.06 -0.60 -4.23
C ILE A 65 -6.26 0.87 -4.59
N ASN A 66 -5.41 1.45 -5.45
CA ASN A 66 -5.54 2.84 -5.87
C ASN A 66 -6.87 3.11 -6.58
N LYS A 67 -7.34 2.18 -7.41
CA LYS A 67 -8.66 2.27 -8.04
C LYS A 67 -9.79 2.25 -7.01
N VAL A 68 -9.74 1.30 -6.08
CA VAL A 68 -10.75 1.19 -5.00
C VAL A 68 -10.76 2.45 -4.13
N SER A 69 -9.60 3.01 -3.79
CA SER A 69 -9.50 4.26 -3.04
C SER A 69 -10.07 5.44 -3.82
N ALA A 70 -9.73 5.58 -5.09
CA ALA A 70 -10.27 6.65 -5.94
C ALA A 70 -11.80 6.55 -6.10
N ASP A 71 -12.32 5.34 -6.28
CA ASP A 71 -13.77 5.10 -6.35
C ASP A 71 -14.46 5.41 -5.02
N TYR A 72 -13.87 5.03 -3.89
CA TYR A 72 -14.40 5.35 -2.56
C TYR A 72 -14.43 6.85 -2.29
N GLU A 73 -13.35 7.57 -2.63
CA GLU A 73 -13.30 9.03 -2.50
C GLU A 73 -14.34 9.72 -3.38
N ARG A 74 -14.57 9.23 -4.60
CA ARG A 74 -15.60 9.76 -5.50
C ARG A 74 -17.01 9.57 -4.94
N VAL A 75 -17.34 8.36 -4.46
CA VAL A 75 -18.65 8.09 -3.85
C VAL A 75 -18.84 8.92 -2.58
N LYS A 76 -17.80 9.06 -1.75
CA LYS A 76 -17.84 9.92 -0.56
C LYS A 76 -18.09 11.38 -0.94
N ALA A 77 -17.44 11.89 -1.98
CA ALA A 77 -17.65 13.25 -2.47
C ALA A 77 -19.09 13.46 -2.98
N GLU A 78 -19.63 12.51 -3.75
CA GLU A 78 -21.02 12.52 -4.23
C GLU A 78 -22.05 12.43 -3.08
N GLN A 79 -21.72 11.72 -1.99
CA GLN A 79 -22.57 11.67 -0.80
C GLN A 79 -22.48 12.96 0.02
N SER A 80 -21.29 13.53 0.22
CA SER A 80 -21.14 14.79 0.96
C SER A 80 -21.89 15.95 0.31
N THR A 81 -21.91 16.04 -1.03
CA THR A 81 -22.66 17.07 -1.75
C THR A 81 -24.19 16.90 -1.63
N LYS A 82 -24.67 15.65 -1.55
CA LYS A 82 -26.08 15.36 -1.27
C LYS A 82 -26.49 15.60 0.18
N VAL A 83 -25.58 15.43 1.14
CA VAL A 83 -25.88 15.63 2.57
C VAL A 83 -25.91 17.12 2.93
N GLU A 84 -25.11 17.98 2.28
CA GLU A 84 -25.21 19.44 2.44
C GLU A 84 -26.58 20.02 2.03
N THR A 85 -27.34 19.32 1.17
CA THR A 85 -28.64 19.79 0.66
C THR A 85 -29.85 19.29 1.44
N VAL A 86 -29.66 18.59 2.57
CA VAL A 86 -30.76 18.18 3.46
C VAL A 86 -30.82 19.09 4.69
N THR A 87 -31.17 20.36 4.48
CA THR A 87 -31.65 21.24 5.55
C THR A 87 -33.06 20.80 5.92
N ARG A 88 -33.20 20.07 7.04
CA ARG A 88 -34.50 19.65 7.55
C ARG A 88 -35.18 20.87 8.19
N GLU A 89 -36.15 21.45 7.50
CA GLU A 89 -37.06 22.46 8.05
C GLU A 89 -37.80 21.83 9.26
N VAL A 90 -37.35 22.15 10.48
CA VAL A 90 -38.06 21.78 11.70
C VAL A 90 -39.16 22.79 11.95
N GLN A 91 -40.39 22.31 12.11
CA GLN A 91 -41.50 23.18 12.49
C GLN A 91 -41.23 23.77 13.88
N LYS A 92 -41.16 25.11 13.96
CA LYS A 92 -40.97 25.83 15.22
C LYS A 92 -42.19 25.63 16.11
N ILE A 93 -42.05 24.83 17.17
CA ILE A 93 -43.07 24.71 18.23
C ILE A 93 -43.00 25.98 19.08
N VAL A 94 -44.06 26.80 19.05
CA VAL A 94 -44.18 28.01 19.86
C VAL A 94 -44.97 27.64 21.13
N GLU A 95 -44.26 27.40 22.23
CA GLU A 95 -44.83 26.78 23.43
C GLU A 95 -45.72 27.72 24.26
N ARG A 96 -45.58 29.05 24.10
CA ARG A 96 -46.48 30.04 24.74
C ARG A 96 -46.39 31.40 24.04
N PRO A 97 -47.44 31.85 23.32
CA PRO A 97 -47.48 33.23 22.84
C PRO A 97 -47.66 34.16 24.03
N VAL A 98 -46.69 35.04 24.28
CA VAL A 98 -46.82 36.13 25.26
C VAL A 98 -47.57 37.27 24.57
N TYR A 99 -48.82 37.48 24.96
CA TYR A 99 -49.61 38.62 24.48
C TYR A 99 -49.13 39.90 25.17
N LYS A 100 -48.75 40.90 24.37
CA LYS A 100 -48.31 42.21 24.84
C LYS A 100 -49.54 42.96 25.39
N SER A 101 -49.52 43.33 26.66
CA SER A 101 -50.61 43.99 27.41
C SER A 101 -50.99 45.40 26.94
N SER A 102 -50.54 45.81 25.75
CA SER A 102 -50.85 47.12 25.17
C SER A 102 -52.26 47.21 24.57
N CYS A 103 -52.98 46.09 24.49
CA CYS A 103 -54.30 46.00 23.86
C CYS A 103 -55.38 45.43 24.79
N ILE A 104 -55.11 45.31 26.09
CA ILE A 104 -56.08 44.82 27.08
C ILE A 104 -56.29 45.94 28.09
N ASP A 105 -57.52 46.44 28.14
CA ASP A 105 -58.00 47.40 29.13
C ASP A 105 -58.26 46.71 30.48
N ASP A 106 -58.50 47.50 31.53
CA ASP A 106 -58.70 46.96 32.88
C ASP A 106 -59.88 45.98 32.94
N ASP A 107 -60.93 46.23 32.14
CA ASP A 107 -62.09 45.35 32.00
C ASP A 107 -61.73 44.00 31.33
N GLY A 108 -60.92 44.04 30.27
CA GLY A 108 -60.41 42.83 29.61
C GLY A 108 -59.48 42.01 30.50
N MET A 109 -58.69 42.66 31.36
CA MET A 109 -57.86 41.98 32.37
C MET A 109 -58.71 41.28 33.44
N GLN A 110 -59.83 41.89 33.81
CA GLN A 110 -60.75 41.33 34.80
C GLN A 110 -61.41 40.03 34.27
N GLN A 111 -61.89 40.06 33.02
CA GLN A 111 -62.47 38.89 32.36
C GLN A 111 -61.45 37.75 32.18
N LEU A 112 -60.19 38.08 31.83
CA LEU A 112 -59.13 37.08 31.71
C LEU A 112 -58.85 36.37 33.04
N ASN A 113 -58.80 37.14 34.15
CA ASN A 113 -58.56 36.59 35.48
C ASN A 113 -59.73 35.71 35.97
N GLU A 114 -60.96 36.03 35.59
CA GLU A 114 -62.13 35.19 35.85
C GLU A 114 -62.06 33.85 35.11
N LEU A 115 -61.71 33.88 33.82
CA LEU A 115 -61.55 32.66 33.00
C LEU A 115 -60.39 31.78 33.50
N ILE A 116 -59.27 32.39 33.93
CA ILE A 116 -58.13 31.66 34.52
C ILE A 116 -58.52 31.01 35.86
N LYS A 117 -59.32 31.69 36.70
CA LYS A 117 -59.84 31.10 37.94
C LYS A 117 -60.76 29.93 37.65
N ALA A 118 -61.68 30.07 36.69
CA ALA A 118 -62.61 29.01 36.32
C ALA A 118 -61.89 27.76 35.77
N GLY A 119 -60.83 27.94 34.97
CA GLY A 119 -60.03 26.83 34.43
C GLY A 119 -59.13 26.11 35.45
N ASN A 120 -58.74 26.76 36.54
CA ASN A 120 -57.91 26.17 37.61
C ASN A 120 -58.72 25.48 38.73
N THR A 121 -60.06 25.56 38.69
CA THR A 121 -60.97 24.90 39.63
C THR A 121 -61.49 23.54 39.16
N SER A 122 -60.82 22.90 38.20
CA SER A 122 -61.09 21.50 37.81
C SER A 122 -60.02 20.53 38.31
#